data_AF-A0A967R924-F1
#
_entry.id   AF-A0A967R924-F1
#
_cell.length_a   1.000
_cell.length_b   1.000
_cell.length_c   1.000
_cell.angle_alpha   90.00
_cell.angle_beta   90.00
_cell.angle_gamma   90.00
#
_symmetry.space_group_name_H-M   'P 1'
#
loop_
_entity.id
_entity.type
_entity.pdbx_description
1 polymer ?
#
loop_
_entity_poly.entity_id
_entity_poly.type
_entity_poly.pdbx_seq_one_letter_code
_entity_poly.pdbx_strand_id
1 'polypeptide(L)' 'MKQALIESKVSRYRIAKESGLTESQLSYFVNGKRTLTLPTAAKLAKVLGLELVEKKGKKKKKAR' A
#
# COMPACT_ATOMS: atom_id res chain seq x y z
N MET A 1 3.38 -4.85 -4.11
CA MET A 1 2.27 -3.87 -3.91
C MET A 1 2.27 -2.73 -4.93
N LYS A 2 3.35 -1.94 -5.08
CA LYS A 2 3.38 -0.86 -6.09
C LYS A 2 3.17 -1.36 -7.52
N GLN A 3 3.85 -2.44 -7.90
CA GLN A 3 3.64 -3.11 -9.19
C GLN A 3 2.20 -3.55 -9.41
N ALA A 4 1.58 -4.18 -8.41
CA ALA A 4 0.16 -4.54 -8.48
C ALA A 4 -0.77 -3.33 -8.74
N LEU A 5 -0.44 -2.12 -8.29
CA LEU A 5 -1.20 -0.91 -8.62
C LEU A 5 -0.99 -0.42 -10.05
N ILE A 6 0.16 -0.73 -10.66
CA ILE A 6 0.52 -0.33 -12.03
C ILE A 6 -0.02 -1.35 -13.04
N GLU A 7 0.05 -2.63 -12.70
CA GLU A 7 -0.42 -3.75 -13.53
C GLU A 7 -1.92 -4.00 -13.41
N SER A 8 -2.55 -3.53 -12.33
CA SER A 8 -4.00 -3.65 -12.18
C SER A 8 -4.69 -2.84 -13.27
N LYS A 9 -5.62 -3.49 -13.99
CA LYS A 9 -6.51 -2.85 -14.97
C LYS A 9 -7.51 -1.87 -14.34
N VAL A 10 -7.51 -1.76 -13.01
CA VAL A 10 -8.41 -0.89 -12.25
C VAL A 10 -7.78 0.49 -12.09
N SER A 11 -8.53 1.55 -12.43
CA SER A 11 -8.06 2.92 -12.25
C SER A 11 -7.73 3.23 -10.78
N ARG A 12 -6.68 4.03 -10.57
CA ARG A 12 -6.25 4.48 -9.23
C ARG A 12 -7.39 5.14 -8.45
N TYR A 13 -8.25 5.89 -9.12
CA TYR A 13 -9.46 6.47 -8.53
C TYR A 13 -10.37 5.42 -7.90
N ARG A 14 -10.60 4.32 -8.63
CA ARG A 14 -11.48 3.23 -8.19
C ARG A 14 -10.86 2.46 -7.02
N ILE A 15 -9.56 2.20 -7.08
CA ILE A 15 -8.82 1.61 -5.96
C ILE A 15 -8.87 2.54 -4.74
N ALA A 16 -8.73 3.85 -4.92
CA ALA A 16 -8.84 4.84 -3.84
C ALA A 16 -10.19 4.75 -3.15
N LYS A 17 -11.26 4.79 -3.95
CA LYS A 17 -12.65 4.73 -3.48
C LYS A 17 -12.95 3.42 -2.74
N GLU A 18 -12.53 2.28 -3.29
CA GLU A 18 -12.77 0.96 -2.68
C GLU A 18 -11.91 0.72 -1.42
N SER A 19 -10.69 1.27 -1.37
CA SER A 19 -9.81 1.12 -0.20
C SER A 19 -10.06 2.16 0.90
N GLY A 20 -10.91 3.16 0.64
CA GLY A 20 -11.14 4.29 1.54
C GLY A 20 -9.92 5.20 1.65
N LEU A 21 -9.08 5.24 0.62
CA LEU A 21 -7.91 6.10 0.52
C LEU A 21 -8.16 7.26 -0.43
N THR A 22 -7.34 8.31 -0.31
CA THR A 22 -7.37 9.38 -1.30
C THR A 22 -6.46 9.05 -2.48
N GLU A 23 -6.81 9.53 -3.67
CA GLU A 23 -5.93 9.41 -4.84
C GLU A 23 -4.56 10.03 -4.60
N SER A 24 -4.48 11.11 -3.83
CA SER A 24 -3.22 11.72 -3.41
C SER A 24 -2.37 10.73 -2.61
N GLN A 25 -2.94 10.02 -1.63
CA GLN A 25 -2.21 9.00 -0.86
C GLN A 25 -1.65 7.89 -1.75
N LEU A 26 -2.45 7.40 -2.70
CA LEU A 26 -2.00 6.40 -3.67
C LEU A 26 -0.89 6.95 -4.57
N SER A 27 -1.05 8.17 -5.09
CA SER A 27 -0.05 8.82 -5.94
C SER A 27 1.27 9.01 -5.19
N TYR A 28 1.24 9.51 -3.96
CA TYR A 28 2.46 9.65 -3.15
C TYR A 28 3.12 8.29 -2.84
N PHE A 29 2.32 7.24 -2.61
CA PHE A 29 2.86 5.91 -2.36
C PHE A 29 3.51 5.29 -3.59
N VAL A 30 2.83 5.33 -4.75
CA VAL A 30 3.35 4.81 -6.02
C VAL A 30 4.64 5.53 -6.40
N ASN A 31 4.65 6.86 -6.29
CA ASN A 31 5.84 7.69 -6.55
C ASN A 31 6.92 7.59 -5.46
N GLY A 32 6.70 6.84 -4.37
CA GLY A 32 7.68 6.66 -3.29
C GLY A 32 7.89 7.88 -2.39
N LYS A 33 7.06 8.91 -2.52
CA LYS A 33 7.07 10.12 -1.69
C LYS A 33 6.55 9.89 -0.28
N ARG A 34 5.68 8.88 -0.07
CA ARG A 34 5.20 8.45 1.25
C ARG A 34 5.16 6.94 1.38
N THR A 35 5.38 6.47 2.60
CA THR A 35 5.07 5.09 3.02
C THR A 35 3.64 5.02 3.55
N LEU A 36 2.97 3.88 3.33
CA LEU A 36 1.67 3.60 3.93
C LEU A 36 1.87 2.98 5.32
N THR A 37 1.00 3.34 6.25
CA THR A 37 0.92 2.65 7.54
C THR A 37 0.30 1.26 7.34
N LEU A 38 0.58 0.32 8.25
CA LEU A 38 0.08 -1.04 8.20
C LEU A 38 -1.46 -1.14 7.96
N PRO A 39 -2.33 -0.41 8.70
CA PRO A 39 -3.78 -0.50 8.46
C PRO A 39 -4.18 0.00 7.07
N THR A 40 -3.52 1.04 6.59
CA THR A 40 -3.75 1.64 5.27
C THR A 40 -3.33 0.69 4.16
N ALA A 41 -2.17 0.05 4.33
CA ALA A 41 -1.70 -0.99 3.43
C ALA A 41 -2.64 -2.20 3.44
N ALA A 42 -3.19 -2.60 4.60
CA ALA A 42 -4.10 -3.75 4.70
C ALA A 42 -5.40 -3.55 3.91
N LYS A 43 -6.00 -2.36 4.01
CA LYS A 43 -7.17 -1.98 3.21
C LYS A 43 -6.88 -2.07 1.71
N LEU A 44 -5.74 -1.52 1.30
CA LEU A 44 -5.29 -1.52 -0.09
C LEU A 44 -5.01 -2.96 -0.58
N ALA A 45 -4.40 -3.80 0.26
CA ALA A 45 -4.16 -5.22 -0.05
C ALA A 45 -5.47 -5.95 -0.33
N LYS A 46 -6.47 -5.76 0.54
CA LYS A 46 -7.78 -6.39 0.42
C LYS A 46 -8.48 -6.06 -0.89
N VAL A 47 -8.41 -4.80 -1.33
CA VAL A 47 -8.98 -4.36 -2.63
C VAL A 47 -8.22 -4.95 -3.82
N LEU A 48 -6.91 -5.12 -3.69
CA LEU A 48 -6.09 -5.73 -4.73
C LEU A 48 -6.13 -7.27 -4.71
N GLY A 49 -6.87 -7.90 -3.80
CA GLY A 49 -6.85 -9.36 -3.61
C GLY A 49 -5.50 -9.89 -3.13
N LEU A 50 -4.73 -9.06 -2.42
CA LEU A 50 -3.42 -9.39 -1.88
C LEU A 50 -3.49 -9.56 -0.36
N GLU A 51 -2.60 -10.40 0.17
CA GLU A 51 -2.43 -10.56 1.61
C GLU A 51 -1.14 -9.89 2.11
N LEU A 52 -1.24 -9.19 3.24
CA LEU A 52 -0.08 -8.68 3.95
C LEU A 52 0.45 -9.76 4.89
N VAL A 53 1.66 -10.24 4.61
CA VAL A 53 2.38 -11.17 5.49
C VAL A 53 3.45 -10.43 6.26
N GLU A 54 3.53 -10.69 7.57
CA GLU A 54 4.66 -10.25 8.37
C GLU A 54 5.87 -11.13 8.01
N LYS A 55 6.76 -10.63 7.16
CA LYS A 55 8.06 -11.26 6.99
C LYS A 55 8.87 -10.96 8.25
N LYS A 56 9.27 -11.99 9.01
CA LYS A 56 10.24 -11.88 10.12
C LYS A 56 11.56 -11.30 9.61
N GLY A 57 11.63 -9.99 9.45
CA GLY A 57 12.84 -9.25 9.15
C GLY A 57 13.66 -9.09 10.41
N LYS A 58 14.98 -9.28 10.33
CA LYS A 58 15.92 -9.03 11.42
C LYS A 58 15.60 -7.67 12.05
N LYS A 59 15.20 -7.66 13.33
CA LYS A 59 14.95 -6.44 14.11
C LYS A 59 16.18 -5.54 13.96
N LYS A 60 16.08 -4.41 13.25
CA LYS A 60 17.09 -3.35 13.34
C LYS A 60 17.00 -2.83 14.77
N LYS A 61 17.97 -3.22 15.61
CA LYS A 61 18.15 -2.66 16.96
C LYS A 61 18.17 -1.14 16.82
N LYS A 62 17.20 -0.46 17.43
CA LYS A 62 17.22 0.98 17.61
C LYS A 62 18.35 1.25 18.61
N ALA A 63 19.49 1.76 18.14
CA ALA A 63 20.54 2.27 19.01
C ALA A 63 19.96 3.46 19.79
N ARG A 64 20.04 3.38 21.14
CA ARG A 64 19.83 4.51 22.04
C ARG A 64 21.15 5.22 22.25
#